data_AF-A0A9Y6JGU8-F1
#
_entry.id   AF-A0A9Y6JGU8-F1
#
_cell.length_a   1.000
_cell.length_b   1.000
_cell.length_c   1.000
_cell.angle_alpha   90.00
_cell.angle_beta   90.00
_cell.angle_gamma   90.00
#
_symmetry.space_group_name_H-M   'P 1'
#
loop_
_entity.id
_entity.type
_entity.pdbx_description
1 polymer ?
#
loop_
_entity_poly.entity_id
_entity_poly.type
_entity_poly.pdbx_seq_one_letter_code
_entity_poly.pdbx_strand_id
1 'polypeptide(L)'
;MSELETRAVTDFVRSRKDSFLCFLSIHSYGQMLLIPYGHPNYTAPNYDELMMVGQGATEAIWKVHRTNYTVGTPPDVLYPITGSATDWARMQGIPLTYIIELRDNGTYRFELPEDQIQPTCEEAYRGVLYIITYAHDKTFNGAVANTAVTLSGILLAAGVTGATLR
;
A
#
# COMPACT_ATOMS: atom_id res chain seq x y z
N MET A 1 -10.08 5.77 -20.77
CA MET A 1 -8.87 4.96 -20.97
C MET A 1 -8.65 4.81 -22.46
N SER A 2 -7.86 5.71 -23.07
CA SER A 2 -7.54 5.70 -24.50
C SER A 2 -6.42 4.70 -24.82
N GLU A 3 -5.36 4.71 -24.03
CA GLU A 3 -4.16 3.88 -24.23
C GLU A 3 -4.47 2.39 -23.99
N LEU A 4 -3.99 1.53 -24.89
CA LEU A 4 -4.29 0.09 -24.86
C LEU A 4 -3.70 -0.60 -23.62
N GLU A 5 -2.52 -0.15 -23.19
CA GLU A 5 -1.79 -0.62 -22.03
C GLU A 5 -2.58 -0.33 -20.74
N THR A 6 -3.06 0.90 -20.60
CA THR A 6 -3.85 1.33 -19.44
C THR A 6 -5.20 0.62 -19.37
N ARG A 7 -5.80 0.35 -20.54
CA ARG A 7 -7.04 -0.42 -20.67
C ARG A 7 -6.85 -1.86 -20.24
N ALA A 8 -5.78 -2.52 -20.66
CA ALA A 8 -5.47 -3.89 -20.27
C ALA A 8 -5.32 -4.04 -18.75
N VAL A 9 -4.59 -3.12 -18.10
CA VAL A 9 -4.45 -3.12 -16.63
C VAL A 9 -5.80 -2.86 -15.95
N THR A 10 -6.58 -1.91 -16.47
CA THR A 10 -7.91 -1.57 -15.94
C THR A 10 -8.87 -2.76 -15.99
N ASP A 11 -8.93 -3.44 -17.14
CA ASP A 11 -9.82 -4.59 -17.33
C ASP A 11 -9.39 -5.75 -16.44
N PHE A 12 -8.09 -6.00 -16.32
CA PHE A 12 -7.54 -7.00 -15.40
C PHE A 12 -7.90 -6.72 -13.94
N VAL A 13 -7.67 -5.49 -13.47
CA VAL A 13 -7.97 -5.11 -12.08
C VAL A 13 -9.47 -5.19 -11.81
N ARG A 14 -10.30 -4.66 -12.70
CA ARG A 14 -11.77 -4.69 -12.56
C ARG A 14 -12.32 -6.11 -12.49
N SER A 15 -11.77 -7.05 -13.27
CA SER A 15 -12.23 -8.44 -13.30
C SER A 15 -12.15 -9.17 -11.95
N ARG A 16 -11.33 -8.66 -11.02
CA ARG A 16 -11.09 -9.28 -9.71
C ARG A 16 -10.82 -8.25 -8.60
N LYS A 17 -11.40 -7.05 -8.70
CA LYS A 17 -11.04 -5.90 -7.85
C LYS A 17 -11.08 -6.21 -6.35
N ASP A 18 -12.04 -7.05 -5.94
CA ASP A 18 -12.25 -7.44 -4.54
C ASP A 18 -11.20 -8.44 -4.02
N SER A 19 -10.34 -8.95 -4.90
CA SER A 19 -9.20 -9.82 -4.56
C SER A 19 -7.88 -9.05 -4.36
N PHE A 20 -7.83 -7.76 -4.68
CA PHE A 20 -6.61 -6.96 -4.49
C PHE A 20 -6.60 -6.31 -3.11
N LEU A 21 -5.57 -6.65 -2.33
CA LEU A 21 -5.30 -5.98 -1.04
C LEU A 21 -4.39 -4.76 -1.20
N CYS A 22 -3.57 -4.74 -2.25
CA CYS A 22 -2.60 -3.69 -2.49
C CYS A 22 -2.41 -3.44 -4.00
N PHE A 23 -2.18 -2.19 -4.39
CA PHE A 23 -1.78 -1.78 -5.75
C PHE A 23 -0.56 -0.87 -5.68
N LEU A 24 0.55 -1.28 -6.31
CA LEU A 24 1.81 -0.55 -6.29
C LEU A 24 2.15 -0.09 -7.71
N SER A 25 2.45 1.19 -7.87
CA SER A 25 2.98 1.75 -9.11
C SER A 25 4.42 2.21 -8.87
N ILE A 26 5.38 1.64 -9.58
CA ILE A 26 6.81 1.88 -9.36
C ILE A 26 7.32 2.79 -10.47
N HIS A 27 7.99 3.86 -10.08
CA HIS A 27 8.54 4.93 -10.91
C HIS A 27 9.96 5.28 -10.42
N SER A 28 10.60 6.19 -11.12
CA SER A 28 11.82 6.89 -10.71
C SER A 28 11.72 8.30 -11.27
N TYR A 29 12.24 9.35 -10.63
CA TYR A 29 13.10 9.39 -9.46
C TYR A 29 12.50 10.30 -8.38
N GLY A 30 13.06 10.26 -7.19
CA GLY A 30 12.79 11.27 -6.16
C GLY A 30 12.83 10.75 -4.73
N GLN A 31 12.97 9.43 -4.54
CA GLN A 31 12.98 8.78 -3.22
C GLN A 31 11.72 9.15 -2.42
N MET A 32 10.56 8.85 -2.99
CA MET A 32 9.26 9.13 -2.38
C MET A 32 8.40 7.87 -2.35
N LEU A 33 7.53 7.80 -1.36
CA LEU A 33 6.45 6.84 -1.26
C LEU A 33 5.14 7.63 -1.12
N LEU A 34 4.44 7.78 -2.24
CA LEU A 34 3.28 8.65 -2.33
C LEU A 34 2.00 7.88 -2.02
N ILE A 35 1.16 8.47 -1.20
CA ILE A 35 -0.17 7.96 -0.84
C ILE A 35 -1.27 8.76 -1.55
N PRO A 36 -2.45 8.16 -1.80
CA PRO A 36 -3.55 8.88 -2.42
C PRO A 36 -4.12 9.99 -1.50
N TYR A 37 -4.76 11.01 -2.05
CA TYR A 37 -4.96 11.25 -3.48
C TYR A 37 -3.94 12.25 -4.03
N GLY A 38 -3.68 12.17 -5.34
CA GLY A 38 -2.90 13.16 -6.05
C GLY A 38 -3.61 14.50 -6.25
N HIS A 39 -4.95 14.50 -6.20
CA HIS A 39 -5.75 15.71 -6.36
C HIS A 39 -5.93 16.43 -5.01
N PRO A 40 -5.66 17.74 -4.91
CA PRO A 40 -5.51 18.45 -3.64
C PRO A 40 -6.81 18.56 -2.81
N ASN A 41 -7.96 18.42 -3.46
CA ASN A 41 -9.27 18.50 -2.80
C ASN A 41 -9.78 17.15 -2.26
N TYR A 42 -8.98 16.07 -2.34
CA TYR A 42 -9.41 14.74 -1.91
C TYR A 42 -8.40 14.12 -0.95
N THR A 43 -8.92 13.46 0.07
CA THR A 43 -8.13 12.70 1.05
C THR A 43 -8.67 11.28 1.12
N ALA A 44 -7.77 10.29 1.19
CA ALA A 44 -8.18 8.91 1.34
C ALA A 44 -8.88 8.70 2.70
N PRO A 45 -10.02 7.99 2.77
CA PRO A 45 -10.69 7.70 4.04
C PRO A 45 -9.82 6.94 5.06
N ASN A 46 -8.79 6.24 4.59
CA ASN A 46 -7.80 5.52 5.39
C ASN A 46 -6.41 6.18 5.33
N TYR A 47 -6.36 7.51 5.24
CA TYR A 47 -5.12 8.29 5.16
C TYR A 47 -4.11 7.92 6.25
N ASP A 48 -4.54 7.86 7.51
CA ASP A 48 -3.65 7.58 8.65
C ASP A 48 -3.01 6.18 8.55
N GLU A 49 -3.78 5.20 8.06
CA GLU A 49 -3.25 3.86 7.81
C GLU A 49 -2.23 3.86 6.67
N LEU A 50 -2.53 4.53 5.56
CA LEU A 50 -1.61 4.64 4.43
C LEU A 50 -0.30 5.33 4.85
N MET A 51 -0.40 6.39 5.65
CA MET A 51 0.76 7.11 6.19
C MET A 51 1.58 6.21 7.13
N MET A 52 0.94 5.53 8.08
CA MET A 52 1.61 4.63 9.03
C MET A 52 2.35 3.49 8.30
N VAL A 53 1.68 2.82 7.35
CA VAL A 53 2.28 1.73 6.58
C VAL A 53 3.39 2.24 5.67
N GLY A 54 3.19 3.40 5.04
CA GLY A 54 4.21 4.06 4.24
C GLY A 54 5.46 4.41 5.05
N GLN A 55 5.31 4.95 6.26
CA GLN A 55 6.44 5.25 7.16
C GLN A 55 7.21 3.98 7.56
N GLY A 56 6.50 2.89 7.88
CA GLY A 56 7.17 1.61 8.14
C GLY A 56 7.92 1.06 6.93
N ALA A 57 7.38 1.25 5.73
CA ALA A 57 8.03 0.86 4.48
C ALA A 57 9.30 1.69 4.21
N THR A 58 9.27 3.01 4.42
CA THR A 58 10.46 3.85 4.25
C THR A 58 11.52 3.61 5.32
N GLU A 59 11.12 3.26 6.55
CA GLU A 59 12.06 2.79 7.57
C GLU A 59 12.73 1.47 7.16
N ALA A 60 11.97 0.53 6.58
CA ALA A 60 12.50 -0.73 6.06
C ALA A 60 13.49 -0.52 4.90
N ILE A 61 13.21 0.43 4.01
CA ILE A 61 14.14 0.88 2.96
C ILE A 61 15.42 1.45 3.58
N TRP A 62 15.29 2.39 4.52
CA TRP A 62 16.43 3.04 5.17
C TRP A 62 17.35 2.06 5.89
N LYS A 63 16.80 0.97 6.44
CA LYS A 63 17.59 -0.07 7.13
C LYS A 63 18.56 -0.83 6.22
N VAL A 64 18.39 -0.81 4.90
CA VAL A 64 19.26 -1.52 3.95
C VAL A 64 20.54 -0.73 3.70
N HIS A 65 20.40 0.42 3.04
CA HIS A 65 21.53 1.23 2.55
C HIS A 65 21.48 2.70 3.01
N ARG A 66 20.64 3.02 4.00
CA ARG A 66 20.47 4.37 4.57
C ARG A 66 19.86 5.40 3.62
N THR A 67 19.18 4.97 2.57
CA THR A 67 18.45 5.87 1.67
C THR A 67 17.21 6.41 2.36
N ASN A 68 17.07 7.73 2.39
CA ASN A 68 15.90 8.38 2.97
C ASN A 68 14.81 8.54 1.90
N TYR A 69 13.62 8.04 2.21
CA TYR A 69 12.42 8.24 1.42
C TYR A 69 11.41 9.09 2.17
N THR A 70 10.76 10.02 1.46
CA THR A 70 9.68 10.85 2.01
C THR A 70 8.32 10.20 1.75
N VAL A 71 7.44 10.20 2.76
CA VAL A 71 6.05 9.71 2.63
C VAL A 71 5.11 10.91 2.63
N GLY A 72 4.13 10.93 1.72
CA GLY A 72 3.13 12.00 1.68
C GLY A 72 2.16 11.89 0.51
N THR A 73 1.18 12.79 0.45
CA THR A 73 0.36 12.91 -0.76
C THR A 73 1.16 13.64 -1.85
N PRO A 74 0.91 13.37 -3.15
CA PRO A 74 1.59 14.11 -4.21
C PRO A 74 1.49 15.64 -4.06
N PRO A 75 0.34 16.27 -3.73
CA PRO A 75 0.29 17.70 -3.44
C PRO A 75 1.24 18.21 -2.35
N ASP A 76 1.48 17.40 -1.31
CA ASP A 76 2.28 17.82 -0.15
C ASP A 76 3.79 17.67 -0.38
N VAL A 77 4.21 16.63 -1.12
CA VAL A 77 5.65 16.27 -1.22
C VAL A 77 6.20 16.26 -2.64
N LEU A 78 5.35 16.43 -3.66
CA LEU A 78 5.74 16.45 -5.07
C LEU A 78 5.09 17.64 -5.80
N TYR A 79 3.91 17.41 -6.39
CA TYR A 79 2.99 18.39 -6.95
C TYR A 79 1.61 17.71 -7.15
N PRO A 80 0.51 18.48 -7.29
CA PRO A 80 -0.80 17.94 -7.61
C PRO A 80 -0.82 17.11 -8.91
N ILE A 81 -1.33 15.88 -8.84
CA ILE A 81 -1.46 14.99 -10.01
C ILE A 81 -2.92 14.53 -10.20
N THR A 82 -3.29 14.24 -11.44
CA THR A 82 -4.61 13.67 -11.77
C THR A 82 -4.46 12.49 -12.73
N GLY A 83 -5.40 11.55 -12.69
CA GLY A 83 -5.40 10.39 -13.58
C GLY A 83 -4.34 9.33 -13.24
N SER A 84 -3.76 9.35 -12.04
CA SER A 84 -2.78 8.35 -11.61
C SER A 84 -3.43 6.96 -11.46
N ALA A 85 -2.66 5.91 -11.74
CA ALA A 85 -3.12 4.53 -11.60
C ALA A 85 -3.50 4.19 -10.16
N THR A 86 -2.78 4.74 -9.18
CA THR A 86 -3.01 4.51 -7.75
C THR A 86 -4.29 5.19 -7.26
N ASP A 87 -4.57 6.43 -7.68
CA ASP A 87 -5.83 7.10 -7.34
C ASP A 87 -7.01 6.35 -7.96
N TRP A 88 -6.90 5.94 -9.23
CA TRP A 88 -7.91 5.13 -9.88
C TRP A 88 -8.14 3.79 -9.15
N ALA A 89 -7.07 3.08 -8.79
CA ALA A 89 -7.14 1.83 -8.03
C ALA A 89 -7.80 2.04 -6.66
N ARG A 90 -7.48 3.14 -5.97
CA ARG A 90 -8.08 3.51 -4.69
C ARG A 90 -9.56 3.78 -4.82
N MET A 91 -9.99 4.43 -5.91
CA MET A 91 -11.41 4.64 -6.24
C MET A 91 -12.15 3.34 -6.56
N GLN A 92 -11.46 2.30 -7.03
CA GLN A 92 -12.08 0.97 -7.21
C GLN A 92 -12.27 0.20 -5.89
N GLY A 93 -11.75 0.73 -4.78
CA GLY A 93 -11.87 0.14 -3.44
C GLY A 93 -10.65 -0.64 -2.96
N ILE A 94 -9.53 -0.63 -3.71
CA ILE A 94 -8.29 -1.26 -3.25
C ILE A 94 -7.74 -0.46 -2.05
N PRO A 95 -7.52 -1.08 -0.88
CA PRO A 95 -7.32 -0.32 0.35
C PRO A 95 -5.93 0.29 0.48
N LEU A 96 -4.89 -0.41 0.01
CA LEU A 96 -3.50 0.04 0.09
C LEU A 96 -2.99 0.35 -1.32
N THR A 97 -2.74 1.62 -1.61
CA THR A 97 -2.25 2.03 -2.93
C THR A 97 -1.09 3.00 -2.77
N TYR A 98 0.02 2.75 -3.45
CA TYR A 98 1.23 3.58 -3.33
C TYR A 98 1.90 3.80 -4.68
N ILE A 99 2.42 5.01 -4.87
CA ILE A 99 3.43 5.30 -5.90
C ILE A 99 4.78 5.24 -5.21
N ILE A 100 5.75 4.52 -5.79
CA ILE A 100 7.12 4.50 -5.31
C ILE A 100 7.97 5.23 -6.35
N GLU A 101 8.53 6.37 -5.97
CA GLU A 101 9.57 7.06 -6.77
C GLU A 101 10.93 6.60 -6.25
N LEU A 102 11.63 5.78 -7.05
CA LEU A 102 12.89 5.18 -6.67
C LEU A 102 14.05 6.21 -6.61
N ARG A 103 15.28 5.71 -6.40
CA ARG A 103 16.49 6.52 -6.47
C ARG A 103 16.59 7.25 -7.82
N ASP A 104 17.27 8.39 -7.87
CA ASP A 104 17.88 9.12 -6.75
C ASP A 104 17.04 10.36 -6.37
N ASN A 105 17.65 11.32 -5.67
CA ASN A 105 17.00 12.59 -5.31
C ASN A 105 17.33 13.74 -6.28
N GLY A 106 17.78 13.43 -7.50
CA GLY A 106 17.95 14.40 -8.59
C GLY A 106 19.36 14.59 -9.12
N THR A 107 20.35 13.83 -8.64
CA THR A 107 21.75 13.91 -9.12
C THR A 107 21.87 13.30 -10.53
N TYR A 108 21.36 12.09 -10.70
CA TYR A 108 21.35 11.32 -11.94
C TYR A 108 19.96 11.23 -12.57
N ARG A 109 18.90 11.40 -11.77
CA ARG A 109 17.51 11.41 -12.26
C ARG A 109 17.17 10.08 -12.94
N PHE A 110 16.94 10.11 -14.25
CA PHE A 110 16.60 8.94 -15.05
C PHE A 110 17.84 8.21 -15.60
N GLU A 111 19.03 8.81 -15.48
CA GLU A 111 20.31 8.24 -15.92
C GLU A 111 21.10 7.68 -14.73
N LEU A 112 20.41 6.99 -13.82
CA LEU A 112 21.00 6.38 -12.64
C LEU A 112 22.08 5.36 -13.05
N PRO A 113 23.31 5.42 -12.49
CA PRO A 113 24.38 4.49 -12.86
C PRO A 113 24.00 3.03 -12.66
N GLU A 114 24.49 2.14 -13.53
CA GLU A 114 24.16 0.71 -13.51
C GLU A 114 24.53 0.04 -12.18
N ASP A 115 25.58 0.51 -11.51
CA ASP A 115 26.01 -0.01 -10.19
C ASP A 115 25.03 0.34 -9.05
N GLN A 116 24.09 1.26 -9.28
CA GLN A 116 23.01 1.59 -8.35
C GLN A 116 21.75 0.73 -8.55
N ILE A 117 21.67 -0.07 -9.62
CA ILE A 117 20.49 -0.93 -9.88
C ILE A 117 20.28 -1.89 -8.71
N GLN A 118 21.30 -2.66 -8.35
CA GLN A 118 21.21 -3.67 -7.30
C GLN A 118 20.86 -3.04 -5.93
N PRO A 119 21.56 -1.99 -5.45
CA PRO A 119 21.18 -1.30 -4.20
C PRO A 119 19.74 -0.79 -4.20
N THR A 120 19.30 -0.17 -5.31
CA THR A 120 17.92 0.35 -5.45
C THR A 120 16.89 -0.78 -5.34
N CYS A 121 17.14 -1.92 -6.00
CA CYS A 121 16.24 -3.07 -5.94
C CYS A 121 16.18 -3.71 -4.55
N GLU A 122 17.31 -3.82 -3.85
CA GLU A 122 17.36 -4.38 -2.48
C GLU A 122 16.57 -3.54 -1.48
N GLU A 123 16.70 -2.21 -1.57
CA GLU A 123 15.91 -1.26 -0.79
C GLU A 123 14.42 -1.35 -1.10
N ALA A 124 14.07 -1.22 -2.39
CA ALA A 124 12.69 -1.23 -2.85
C ALA A 124 11.98 -2.53 -2.45
N TYR A 125 12.68 -3.67 -2.57
CA TYR A 125 12.17 -4.96 -2.12
C TYR A 125 11.77 -4.94 -0.65
N ARG A 126 12.58 -4.33 0.23
CA ARG A 126 12.30 -4.30 1.67
C ARG A 126 11.11 -3.40 2.01
N GLY A 127 10.95 -2.27 1.32
CA GLY A 127 9.77 -1.43 1.43
C GLY A 127 8.50 -2.14 0.94
N VAL A 128 8.55 -2.73 -0.25
CA VAL A 128 7.42 -3.48 -0.83
C VAL A 128 7.03 -4.68 0.03
N LEU A 129 8.01 -5.44 0.53
CA LEU A 129 7.76 -6.57 1.41
C LEU A 129 7.04 -6.13 2.69
N TYR A 130 7.46 -5.01 3.30
CA TYR A 130 6.78 -4.48 4.48
C TYR A 130 5.28 -4.20 4.21
N ILE A 131 4.97 -3.53 3.09
CA ILE A 131 3.58 -3.22 2.70
C ILE A 131 2.77 -4.50 2.49
N ILE A 132 3.33 -5.48 1.76
CA ILE A 132 2.66 -6.74 1.44
C ILE A 132 2.43 -7.57 2.71
N THR A 133 3.42 -7.65 3.61
CA THR A 133 3.28 -8.34 4.89
C THR A 133 2.19 -7.70 5.74
N TYR A 134 2.15 -6.36 5.84
CA TYR A 134 1.07 -5.66 6.54
C TYR A 134 -0.31 -5.98 5.95
N ALA A 135 -0.44 -5.91 4.62
CA ALA A 135 -1.68 -6.21 3.91
C ALA A 135 -2.14 -7.66 4.17
N HIS A 136 -1.20 -8.61 4.10
CA HIS A 136 -1.44 -10.02 4.37
C HIS A 136 -1.93 -10.22 5.80
N ASP A 137 -1.18 -9.73 6.79
CA ASP A 137 -1.48 -9.98 8.19
C ASP A 137 -2.80 -9.32 8.63
N LYS A 138 -3.07 -8.10 8.15
CA LYS A 138 -4.33 -7.43 8.40
C LYS A 138 -5.52 -8.25 7.89
N THR A 139 -5.42 -8.81 6.68
CA THR A 139 -6.53 -9.56 6.06
C THR A 139 -6.66 -10.97 6.63
N PHE A 140 -5.56 -11.69 6.76
CA PHE A 140 -5.60 -13.13 7.04
C PHE A 140 -5.41 -13.47 8.53
N ASN A 141 -4.64 -12.69 9.30
CA ASN A 141 -4.51 -12.93 10.74
C ASN A 141 -5.67 -12.29 11.52
N GLY A 142 -6.23 -11.16 11.04
CA GLY A 142 -7.45 -10.57 11.60
C GLY A 142 -8.68 -11.49 11.49
N ALA A 143 -8.77 -12.28 10.41
CA ALA A 143 -9.85 -13.24 10.21
C ALA A 143 -9.84 -14.38 11.25
N VAL A 144 -8.65 -14.84 11.67
CA VAL A 144 -8.49 -15.89 12.68
C VAL A 144 -8.97 -15.40 14.05
N ALA A 145 -8.60 -14.17 14.44
CA ALA A 145 -9.03 -13.57 15.70
C ALA A 145 -10.56 -13.41 15.78
N ASN A 146 -11.20 -12.91 14.70
CA ASN A 146 -12.66 -12.74 14.66
C ASN A 146 -13.42 -14.06 14.70
N THR A 147 -12.89 -15.11 14.08
CA THR A 147 -13.47 -16.46 14.14
C THR A 147 -13.38 -17.04 15.55
N ALA A 148 -12.23 -16.87 16.22
CA ALA A 148 -12.03 -17.31 17.60
C ALA A 148 -12.96 -16.58 18.60
N VAL A 149 -13.17 -15.26 18.42
CA VAL A 149 -14.10 -14.47 19.24
C VAL A 149 -15.54 -14.92 19.02
N THR A 150 -15.96 -15.15 17.77
CA THR A 150 -17.31 -15.62 17.45
C THR A 150 -17.58 -17.00 18.05
N LEU A 151 -16.63 -17.93 17.92
CA LEU A 151 -16.75 -19.28 18.48
C LEU A 151 -16.81 -19.25 20.01
N SER A 152 -15.98 -18.42 20.65
CA SER A 152 -16.00 -18.22 22.10
C SER A 152 -17.31 -17.61 22.58
N GLY A 153 -17.85 -16.64 21.85
CA GLY A 153 -19.17 -16.03 22.12
C GLY A 153 -20.32 -17.03 22.01
N ILE A 154 -20.30 -17.91 21.01
CA ILE A 154 -21.29 -18.99 20.85
C ILE A 154 -21.17 -20.01 22.00
N LEU A 155 -19.95 -20.43 22.37
CA LEU A 155 -19.74 -21.36 23.49
C LEU A 155 -20.21 -20.77 24.82
N LEU A 156 -19.93 -19.48 25.08
CA LEU A 156 -20.42 -18.77 26.27
C LEU A 156 -21.95 -18.72 26.29
N ALA A 157 -22.60 -18.39 25.16
CA ALA A 157 -24.06 -18.38 25.07
C ALA A 157 -24.69 -19.77 25.30
N ALA A 158 -24.07 -20.84 24.80
CA ALA A 158 -24.51 -22.22 25.03
C ALA A 158 -24.26 -22.72 26.47
N GLY A 159 -23.19 -22.25 27.11
CA GLY A 159 -22.91 -22.57 28.52
C GLY A 159 -23.88 -21.90 29.50
N VAL A 160 -24.33 -20.68 29.20
CA VAL A 160 -25.28 -19.92 30.04
C VAL A 160 -26.69 -20.52 29.99
N THR A 161 -27.12 -21.06 28.84
CA THR A 161 -28.41 -21.76 28.72
C THR A 161 -28.42 -23.13 29.40
N GLY A 162 -27.27 -23.80 29.51
CA GLY A 162 -27.13 -25.05 30.27
C GLY A 162 -27.17 -24.87 31.80
N ALA A 163 -26.83 -23.68 32.31
CA ALA A 163 -26.81 -23.39 33.75
C ALA A 163 -28.15 -22.89 34.32
N THR A 164 -29.11 -22.53 33.47
CA THR A 164 -30.43 -21.99 33.85
C THR A 164 -31.56 -23.03 33.87
N LEU A 165 -31.26 -24.31 33.59
CA LEU A 165 -32.18 -25.43 33.69
C LEU A 165 -31.88 -26.28 34.94
N ARG A 166 -32.18 -25.77 36.14
CA ARG A 166 -32.30 -26.54 37.38
C ARG A 166 -33.37 -25.96 38.29
#